data_AF-A0A0V0GIW4-F1
#
_entry.id   AF-A0A0V0GIW4-F1
#
_cell.length_a   1.000
_cell.length_b   1.000
_cell.length_c   1.000
_cell.angle_alpha   90.00
_cell.angle_beta   90.00
_cell.angle_gamma   90.00
#
_symmetry.space_group_name_H-M   'P 1'
#
loop_
_entity.id
_entity.type
_entity.pdbx_description
1 polymer ?
#
loop_
_entity_poly.entity_id
_entity_poly.type
_entity_poly.pdbx_seq_one_letter_code
_entity_poly.pdbx_strand_id
1 'polypeptide(L)'
;MKWIQWIRHCITTVRFSVLMNGSPVRFFSAERGLRQGDPLSPFLFLLAMEGLNNMIKSAKVRGWLRGFEVSRPEVDNVEIIHLLYANDTLIVCDADEGQLKMLRVILVLFEGFSGLHINWRC
;
A
#
# COMPACT_ATOMS: atom_id res chain seq x y z
N MET A 1 16.98 12.73 -13.20
CA MET A 1 15.67 12.86 -12.51
C MET A 1 14.52 13.36 -13.40
N LYS A 2 14.62 13.33 -14.74
CA LYS A 2 13.58 13.83 -15.66
C LYS A 2 12.22 13.11 -15.51
N TRP A 3 12.24 11.80 -15.28
CA TRP A 3 11.03 11.00 -15.08
C TRP A 3 10.26 11.36 -13.81
N ILE A 4 10.96 11.74 -12.72
CA ILE A 4 10.31 12.20 -11.47
C ILE A 4 9.52 13.48 -11.74
N GLN A 5 10.10 14.40 -12.53
CA GLN A 5 9.41 15.63 -12.92
C GLN A 5 8.19 15.34 -13.81
N TRP A 6 8.28 14.35 -14.70
CA TRP A 6 7.14 13.92 -15.51
C TRP A 6 6.01 13.34 -14.66
N ILE A 7 6.32 12.40 -13.76
CA ILE A 7 5.33 11.86 -12.82
C ILE A 7 4.72 12.99 -12.00
N ARG A 8 5.54 13.87 -11.43
CA ARG A 8 5.07 15.03 -10.66
C ARG A 8 4.12 15.89 -11.49
N HIS A 9 4.46 16.17 -12.74
CA HIS A 9 3.60 16.94 -13.62
C HIS A 9 2.27 16.23 -13.90
N CYS A 10 2.29 14.92 -14.19
CA CYS A 10 1.08 14.12 -14.41
C CYS A 10 0.14 14.16 -13.20
N ILE A 11 0.68 14.05 -11.98
CA ILE A 11 -0.15 14.00 -10.76
C ILE A 11 -0.58 15.38 -10.25
N THR A 12 0.15 16.47 -10.53
CA THR A 12 -0.20 17.81 -10.02
C THR A 12 -1.03 18.66 -10.98
N THR A 13 -1.09 18.32 -12.27
CA THR A 13 -1.82 19.12 -13.27
C THR A 13 -3.22 18.61 -13.58
N VAL A 14 -3.58 17.43 -13.07
CA VAL A 14 -4.89 16.83 -13.29
C VAL A 14 -6.01 17.71 -12.70
N ARG A 15 -7.10 17.87 -13.46
CA ARG A 15 -8.30 18.60 -13.05
C ARG A 15 -9.54 17.74 -13.23
N PHE A 16 -10.48 17.90 -12.32
CA PHE A 16 -11.74 17.15 -12.25
C PHE A 16 -12.92 18.10 -12.35
N SER A 17 -14.05 17.60 -12.83
CA SER A 17 -15.34 18.29 -12.78
C SER A 17 -16.41 17.26 -12.40
N VAL A 18 -17.43 17.72 -11.67
CA VAL A 18 -18.59 16.89 -11.33
C VAL A 18 -19.69 17.13 -12.36
N LEU A 19 -20.25 16.04 -12.88
CA LEU A 19 -21.43 16.09 -13.73
C LEU A 19 -22.68 16.22 -12.85
N MET A 20 -23.44 17.31 -13.01
CA MET A 20 -24.78 17.45 -12.45
C MET A 20 -25.79 17.41 -13.58
N ASN A 21 -26.75 16.49 -13.52
CA ASN A 21 -27.74 16.25 -14.58
C ASN A 21 -27.09 16.04 -15.96
N GLY A 22 -25.98 15.31 -16.01
CA GLY A 22 -25.23 15.03 -17.24
C GLY A 22 -24.35 16.18 -17.74
N SER A 23 -24.37 17.35 -17.09
CA SER A 23 -23.59 18.53 -17.50
C SER A 23 -22.48 18.85 -16.48
N PRO A 24 -21.24 19.13 -16.93
CA PRO A 24 -20.15 19.50 -16.03
C PRO A 24 -20.37 20.89 -15.44
N VAL A 25 -20.16 21.04 -14.12
CA VAL A 25 -20.42 22.31 -13.42
C VAL A 25 -19.17 23.19 -13.34
N ARG A 26 -18.08 22.70 -12.75
CA ARG A 26 -16.84 23.47 -12.57
C ARG A 26 -15.63 22.56 -12.42
N PHE A 27 -14.52 22.98 -13.00
CA PHE A 27 -13.23 22.32 -12.84
C PHE A 27 -12.51 22.73 -11.54
N PHE A 28 -12.02 21.74 -10.81
CA PHE A 28 -11.14 21.89 -9.65
C PHE A 28 -9.90 20.99 -9.80
N SER A 29 -8.81 21.33 -9.10
CA SER A 29 -7.59 20.53 -9.10
C SER A 29 -7.68 19.41 -8.07
N ALA A 30 -7.03 18.28 -8.29
CA ALA A 30 -6.87 17.29 -7.22
C ALA A 30 -5.76 17.70 -6.25
N GLU A 31 -6.04 17.51 -4.96
CA GLU A 31 -5.06 17.67 -3.88
C GLU A 31 -4.49 16.32 -3.42
N ARG A 32 -5.30 15.25 -3.51
CA ARG A 32 -4.94 13.88 -3.11
C ARG A 32 -5.56 12.86 -4.04
N GLY A 33 -4.93 11.69 -4.09
CA GLY A 33 -5.39 10.56 -4.90
C GLY A 33 -5.01 10.69 -6.36
N LEU A 34 -5.08 9.57 -7.06
CA LEU A 34 -4.89 9.47 -8.49
C LEU A 34 -6.20 9.12 -9.15
N ARG A 35 -6.34 9.46 -10.43
CA ARG A 35 -7.56 9.12 -11.17
C ARG A 35 -7.67 7.60 -11.27
N GLN A 36 -8.83 7.03 -10.91
CA GLN A 36 -9.09 5.61 -11.16
C GLN A 36 -8.99 5.33 -12.67
N GLY A 37 -8.30 4.24 -13.03
CA GLY A 37 -7.99 3.93 -14.43
C GLY A 37 -6.83 4.75 -15.01
N ASP A 38 -6.11 5.53 -14.21
CA ASP A 38 -4.82 6.10 -14.62
C ASP A 38 -3.76 4.98 -14.66
N PRO A 39 -3.08 4.78 -15.80
CA PRO A 39 -2.07 3.73 -15.95
C PRO A 39 -0.86 3.85 -15.02
N LEU A 40 -0.59 5.03 -14.45
CA LEU A 40 0.48 5.24 -13.47
C LEU A 40 0.10 4.84 -12.05
N SER A 41 -1.19 4.81 -11.72
CA SER A 41 -1.65 4.54 -10.36
C SER A 41 -1.15 3.22 -9.78
N PRO A 42 -1.18 2.08 -10.50
CA PRO A 42 -0.69 0.82 -9.95
C PRO A 42 0.79 0.87 -9.58
N PHE A 43 1.62 1.52 -10.41
CA PHE A 43 3.05 1.64 -10.15
C PHE A 43 3.36 2.54 -8.96
N LEU A 44 2.66 3.67 -8.84
CA LEU A 44 2.80 4.57 -7.71
C LEU A 44 2.34 3.92 -6.40
N PHE A 45 1.28 3.11 -6.46
CA PHE A 45 0.84 2.32 -5.32
C PHE A 45 1.89 1.29 -4.90
N LEU A 46 2.46 0.52 -5.86
CA LEU A 46 3.53 -0.44 -5.57
C LEU A 46 4.75 0.22 -4.90
N LEU A 47 5.13 1.42 -5.34
CA LEU A 47 6.22 2.19 -4.71
C LEU A 47 5.91 2.54 -3.25
N ALA A 48 4.68 2.92 -2.93
CA ALA A 48 4.28 3.14 -1.55
C ALA A 48 4.30 1.83 -0.73
N MET A 49 3.76 0.75 -1.30
CA MET A 49 3.70 -0.56 -0.63
C MET A 49 5.08 -1.20 -0.42
N GLU A 50 6.10 -0.84 -1.19
CA GLU A 50 7.48 -1.25 -0.92
C GLU A 50 7.98 -0.71 0.43
N GLY A 51 7.47 0.44 0.89
CA GLY A 51 7.69 0.93 2.25
C GLY A 51 7.14 -0.03 3.31
N LEU A 52 5.90 -0.51 3.13
CA LEU A 52 5.28 -1.50 4.02
C LEU A 52 6.04 -2.84 4.00
N ASN A 53 6.41 -3.32 2.80
CA ASN A 53 7.23 -4.52 2.62
C ASN A 53 8.52 -4.46 3.46
N ASN A 54 9.23 -3.33 3.42
CA ASN A 54 10.46 -3.14 4.19
C ASN A 54 10.25 -3.07 5.70
N MET A 55 9.13 -2.48 6.16
CA MET A 55 8.76 -2.50 7.58
C MET A 55 8.47 -3.93 8.07
N ILE A 56 7.72 -4.72 7.29
CA ILE A 56 7.41 -6.12 7.61
C ILE A 56 8.67 -6.98 7.60
N LYS A 57 9.54 -6.84 6.58
CA LYS A 57 10.84 -7.54 6.54
C LYS A 57 11.71 -7.20 7.75
N SER A 58 11.72 -5.94 8.19
CA SER A 58 12.46 -5.53 9.38
C SER A 58 11.90 -6.17 10.66
N ALA A 59 10.58 -6.26 10.79
CA ALA A 59 9.92 -6.94 11.91
C ALA A 59 10.19 -8.45 11.92
N LYS A 60 10.20 -9.09 10.74
CA LYS A 60 10.60 -10.49 10.55
C LYS A 60 12.02 -10.75 11.05
N VAL A 61 13.00 -9.97 10.58
CA VAL A 61 14.41 -10.14 10.95
C VAL A 61 14.62 -10.00 12.46
N ARG A 62 13.80 -9.17 13.12
CA ARG A 62 13.82 -8.99 14.59
C ARG A 62 13.02 -10.04 15.35
N GLY A 63 12.36 -10.97 14.65
CA GLY A 63 11.51 -12.00 15.25
C GLY A 63 10.19 -11.47 15.82
N TRP A 64 9.79 -10.25 15.49
CA TRP A 64 8.55 -9.63 15.98
C TRP A 64 7.31 -10.03 15.19
N LEU A 65 7.50 -10.49 13.95
CA LEU A 65 6.46 -11.10 13.13
C LEU A 65 7.00 -12.41 12.57
N ARG A 66 6.14 -13.43 12.58
CA ARG A 66 6.36 -14.70 11.91
C ARG A 66 5.23 -14.91 10.92
N GLY A 67 5.53 -15.59 9.83
CA GLY A 67 4.58 -15.87 8.76
C GLY A 67 4.15 -17.32 8.75
N PHE A 68 3.42 -17.67 7.69
CA PHE A 68 3.08 -19.04 7.39
C PHE A 68 4.23 -19.72 6.64
N GLU A 69 4.76 -20.80 7.20
CA GLU A 69 5.82 -21.59 6.57
C GLU A 69 5.23 -22.57 5.56
N VAL A 70 5.72 -22.50 4.32
CA VAL A 70 5.37 -23.43 3.25
C VAL A 70 6.57 -24.33 3.00
N SER A 71 6.51 -25.54 3.55
CA SER A 71 7.51 -26.58 3.29
C SER A 71 7.16 -27.36 2.02
N ARG A 72 8.16 -27.59 1.16
CA ARG A 72 8.07 -28.54 0.04
C ARG A 72 9.22 -29.55 0.14
N PRO A 73 9.01 -30.83 -0.20
CA PRO A 73 10.03 -31.86 -0.04
C PRO A 73 11.36 -31.57 -0.76
N GLU A 74 11.34 -30.71 -1.79
CA GLU A 74 12.45 -30.47 -2.71
C GLU A 74 12.99 -29.03 -2.68
N VAL A 75 12.42 -28.14 -1.86
CA VAL A 75 12.74 -26.70 -1.82
C VAL A 75 12.87 -26.23 -0.39
N ASP A 76 13.80 -25.32 -0.13
CA ASP A 76 13.92 -24.62 1.15
C ASP A 76 12.56 -24.06 1.60
N ASN A 77 12.33 -24.09 2.91
CA ASN A 77 11.10 -23.58 3.49
C ASN A 77 10.92 -22.09 3.16
N VAL A 78 9.76 -21.75 2.60
CA VAL A 78 9.40 -20.37 2.29
C VAL A 78 8.40 -19.87 3.32
N GLU A 79 8.79 -18.84 4.07
CA GLU A 79 7.89 -18.19 5.02
C GLU A 79 7.19 -16.98 4.38
N ILE A 80 5.85 -17.04 4.34
CA ILE A 80 4.97 -16.02 3.77
C ILE A 80 4.38 -15.19 4.90
N ILE A 81 4.78 -13.92 4.99
CA ILE A 81 4.20 -12.95 5.96
C ILE A 81 3.18 -12.03 5.29
N HIS A 82 3.39 -11.66 4.03
CA HIS A 82 2.46 -10.79 3.33
C HIS A 82 2.42 -11.08 1.83
N LEU A 83 1.25 -10.86 1.23
CA LEU A 83 1.01 -10.91 -0.20
C LEU A 83 0.36 -9.59 -0.63
N LEU A 84 0.97 -8.94 -1.61
CA LEU A 84 0.52 -7.65 -2.15
C LEU A 84 -0.02 -7.87 -3.57
N TYR A 85 -1.25 -7.48 -3.82
CA TYR A 85 -1.82 -7.49 -5.16
C TYR A 85 -2.70 -6.27 -5.39
N ALA A 86 -2.26 -5.38 -6.29
CA ALA A 86 -2.95 -4.11 -6.55
C ALA A 86 -3.31 -3.40 -5.23
N ASN A 87 -4.59 -3.19 -4.95
CA ASN A 87 -5.14 -2.54 -3.75
C ASN A 87 -5.41 -3.51 -2.58
N ASP A 88 -5.17 -4.81 -2.75
CA ASP A 88 -5.44 -5.83 -1.74
C ASP A 88 -4.14 -6.30 -1.10
N THR A 89 -4.15 -6.44 0.22
CA THR A 89 -2.98 -6.88 1.01
C THR A 89 -3.42 -7.93 2.00
N LEU A 90 -2.87 -9.14 1.88
CA LEU A 90 -3.02 -10.18 2.88
C LEU A 90 -1.77 -10.17 3.77
N ILE A 91 -1.97 -10.10 5.07
CA ILE A 91 -0.89 -10.26 6.06
C ILE A 91 -1.21 -11.48 6.91
N VAL A 92 -0.24 -12.36 7.04
CA VAL A 92 -0.31 -13.60 7.81
C VAL A 92 0.66 -13.48 8.98
N CYS A 93 0.15 -13.76 10.18
CA CYS A 93 0.95 -13.86 11.39
C CYS A 93 0.30 -14.85 12.35
N ASP A 94 1.05 -15.30 13.36
CA ASP A 94 0.49 -16.20 14.36
C ASP A 94 -0.61 -15.49 15.16
N ALA A 95 -1.54 -16.28 15.73
CA ALA A 95 -2.54 -15.81 16.68
C ALA A 95 -1.91 -15.50 18.05
N ASP A 96 -0.90 -14.64 18.05
CA ASP A 96 -0.15 -14.17 19.21
C ASP A 96 -0.41 -12.67 19.43
N GLU A 97 -0.69 -12.29 20.68
CA GLU A 97 -1.03 -10.91 21.03
C GLU A 97 0.14 -9.95 20.75
N GLY A 98 1.39 -10.40 20.94
CA GLY A 98 2.58 -9.62 20.65
C GLY A 98 2.72 -9.32 19.16
N GLN A 99 2.53 -10.33 18.32
CA GLN A 99 2.55 -10.19 16.86
C GLN A 99 1.43 -9.25 16.36
N LEU A 100 0.21 -9.39 16.89
CA LEU A 100 -0.91 -8.51 16.54
C LEU A 100 -0.65 -7.05 16.94
N LYS A 101 -0.07 -6.81 18.13
CA LYS A 101 0.34 -5.46 18.55
C LYS A 101 1.41 -4.90 17.61
N MET A 102 2.41 -5.70 17.26
CA MET A 102 3.47 -5.27 16.34
C MET A 102 2.91 -4.94 14.94
N LEU A 103 2.02 -5.79 14.43
CA LEU A 103 1.34 -5.56 13.15
C LEU A 103 0.58 -4.22 13.17
N ARG A 104 -0.16 -3.95 14.25
CA ARG A 104 -0.86 -2.67 14.41
C ARG A 104 0.11 -1.48 14.41
N VAL A 105 1.25 -1.58 15.10
CA VAL A 105 2.29 -0.53 15.10
C VAL A 105 2.81 -0.28 13.69
N ILE A 106 3.12 -1.35 12.94
CA ILE A 106 3.59 -1.24 11.54
C ILE A 106 2.55 -0.52 10.68
N LEU A 107 1.28 -0.93 10.76
CA LEU A 107 0.21 -0.33 9.97
C LEU A 107 -0.01 1.15 10.29
N VAL A 108 0.05 1.55 11.57
CA VAL A 108 -0.05 2.96 11.99
C VAL A 108 1.15 3.78 11.51
N LEU A 109 2.36 3.23 11.60
CA LEU A 109 3.55 3.90 11.07
C LEU A 109 3.45 4.07 9.55
N PHE A 110 3.07 3.00 8.85
CA PHE A 110 2.86 3.04 7.40
C PHE A 110 1.82 4.08 6.98
N GLU A 111 0.70 4.17 7.71
CA GLU A 111 -0.31 5.22 7.52
C GLU A 111 0.31 6.62 7.58
N GLY A 112 1.09 6.89 8.63
CA GLY A 112 1.75 8.18 8.85
C GLY A 112 2.80 8.53 7.77
N PHE A 113 3.54 7.55 7.26
CA PHE A 113 4.57 7.79 6.24
C PHE A 113 4.02 7.85 4.80
N SER A 114 3.02 7.04 4.49
CA SER A 114 2.47 6.93 3.13
C SER A 114 1.42 7.99 2.81
N GLY A 115 0.73 8.51 3.83
CA GLY A 115 -0.45 9.35 3.66
C GLY A 115 -1.70 8.58 3.19
N LEU A 116 -1.63 7.25 3.10
CA LEU A 116 -2.79 6.37 2.97
C LEU A 116 -3.45 6.22 4.34
N HIS A 117 -4.73 5.85 4.37
CA HIS A 117 -5.48 5.62 5.61
C HIS A 117 -5.81 4.15 5.77
N ILE A 118 -5.54 3.58 6.95
CA ILE A 118 -5.92 2.19 7.24
C ILE A 118 -7.39 2.15 7.68
N ASN A 119 -8.20 1.36 6.99
CA ASN A 119 -9.57 1.10 7.40
C ASN A 119 -9.61 -0.03 8.44
N TRP A 120 -9.88 0.33 9.70
CA TRP A 120 -9.94 -0.61 10.82
C TRP A 120 -11.32 -1.27 11.02
N ARG A 121 -12.31 -0.93 10.18
CA ARG A 121 -13.64 -1.54 10.25
C ARG A 121 -13.65 -2.81 9.40
N CYS A 122 -13.70 -3.95 10.07
CA CYS A 122 -14.10 -5.23 9.48
C CYS A 122 -15.62 -5.39 9.55
#